data_AF-A0A7J7PRK6-F1
#
_entry.id   AF-A0A7J7PRK6-F1
#
_cell.length_a   1.000
_cell.length_b   1.000
_cell.length_c   1.000
_cell.angle_alpha   90.00
_cell.angle_beta   90.00
_cell.angle_gamma   90.00
#
_symmetry.space_group_name_H-M   'P 1'
#
loop_
_entity.id
_entity.type
_entity.pdbx_description
1 polymer ?
#
loop_
_entity_poly.entity_id
_entity_poly.type
_entity_poly.pdbx_seq_one_letter_code
_entity_poly.pdbx_strand_id
1 'polypeptide(L)'
;MGGLRRSTSSSSSSSSSSSSSSGSSRQHTRLWLQPAQVHYLQPTRLLRYRPTADYRTALENMLSSKYFEDDEVEQENSTIAEGMKQLSMMSMRFVDFDLAGKEMYIDKFDENLAKYQAFLKRLGQSDGPDVREHLRANDAHMLDGDLTMKGMFEGLRRSQALKRQWLEEEQRVISDPVKHQAFLAFIRQTYNSSVGAFDMSELAKLVTPEMAAKAQRDPKFMMMLREIVEDPTLQTFAKWIDHPNMGAYAAAVWNSVQAARSARGQL
;
A
#
# COMPACT_ATOMS: atom_id res chain seq x y z
N MET A 1 -61.15 59.14 -13.23
CA MET A 1 -60.41 59.65 -12.06
C MET A 1 -59.06 58.92 -12.06
N GLY A 2 -57.94 59.47 -12.55
CA GLY A 2 -57.23 60.68 -12.10
C GLY A 2 -56.38 60.29 -10.87
N GLY A 3 -55.05 60.38 -10.81
CA GLY A 3 -53.96 60.78 -11.71
C GLY A 3 -52.66 60.05 -11.24
N LEU A 4 -51.71 59.74 -12.11
CA LEU A 4 -50.56 60.55 -12.54
C LEU A 4 -49.46 60.82 -11.49
N ARG A 5 -48.26 60.30 -11.85
CA ARG A 5 -46.89 60.86 -11.64
C ARG A 5 -46.28 60.65 -10.25
N ARG A 6 -44.98 60.36 -10.09
CA ARG A 6 -43.80 60.92 -10.79
C ARG A 6 -42.57 60.04 -10.56
N SER A 7 -41.76 59.91 -11.60
CA SER A 7 -40.39 59.40 -11.62
C SER A 7 -39.39 60.45 -11.13
N THR A 8 -38.27 60.03 -10.55
CA THR A 8 -36.94 60.66 -10.73
C THR A 8 -35.79 59.69 -10.39
N SER A 9 -34.82 59.72 -11.29
CA SER A 9 -33.51 59.09 -11.41
C SER A 9 -32.38 59.75 -10.60
N SER A 10 -31.31 59.01 -10.30
CA SER A 10 -29.88 59.43 -10.33
C SER A 10 -29.02 58.35 -9.61
N SER A 11 -28.08 57.62 -10.27
CA SER A 11 -26.62 57.88 -10.37
C SER A 11 -25.94 58.13 -9.01
N SER A 12 -24.81 57.54 -8.58
CA SER A 12 -23.61 57.03 -9.27
C SER A 12 -22.60 56.44 -8.23
N SER A 13 -21.62 55.68 -8.74
CA SER A 13 -20.17 55.66 -8.37
C SER A 13 -19.66 55.21 -6.97
N SER A 14 -18.99 54.05 -6.98
CA SER A 14 -17.59 53.73 -6.57
C SER A 14 -16.91 54.36 -5.34
N SER A 15 -16.19 53.50 -4.59
CA SER A 15 -14.88 53.64 -3.88
C SER A 15 -14.94 53.00 -2.47
N SER A 16 -14.32 51.84 -2.24
CA SER A 16 -12.93 51.59 -1.81
C SER A 16 -12.54 52.12 -0.42
N SER A 17 -11.97 51.17 0.35
CA SER A 17 -10.96 51.28 1.43
C SER A 17 -11.36 51.61 2.88
N SER A 18 -11.19 50.56 3.69
CA SER A 18 -10.46 50.47 4.98
C SER A 18 -10.89 51.30 6.18
N SER A 19 -11.21 50.61 7.29
CA SER A 19 -10.49 50.80 8.56
C SER A 19 -10.82 49.70 9.57
N SER A 20 -9.78 49.43 10.36
CA SER A 20 -9.57 48.39 11.34
C SER A 20 -10.35 48.62 12.63
N SER A 21 -10.78 47.54 13.29
CA SER A 21 -10.79 47.48 14.77
C SER A 21 -10.86 46.03 15.24
N SER A 22 -9.71 45.62 15.80
CA SER A 22 -9.54 44.72 16.94
C SER A 22 -10.80 44.19 17.62
N GLY A 23 -11.03 42.89 17.52
CA GLY A 23 -11.98 42.13 18.34
C GLY A 23 -11.35 40.81 18.74
N SER A 24 -10.81 40.78 19.95
CA SER A 24 -10.23 39.63 20.63
C SER A 24 -11.30 38.55 20.86
N SER A 25 -10.98 37.29 20.54
CA SER A 25 -11.50 36.02 21.09
C SER A 25 -11.80 35.00 19.99
N ARG A 26 -10.91 34.00 19.87
CA ARG A 26 -11.27 32.57 19.98
C ARG A 26 -10.01 31.73 19.82
N GLN A 27 -9.51 31.29 20.98
CA GLN A 27 -8.81 30.02 21.13
C GLN A 27 -9.77 28.87 20.74
N HIS A 28 -9.20 27.68 20.51
CA HIS A 28 -9.79 26.47 19.88
C HIS A 28 -9.81 26.59 18.34
N THR A 29 -9.06 25.82 17.54
CA THR A 29 -8.66 24.42 17.68
C THR A 29 -7.50 24.20 16.71
N ARG A 30 -6.26 24.07 17.22
CA ARG A 30 -5.07 23.65 16.45
C ARG A 30 -4.50 22.41 17.13
N LEU A 31 -5.17 21.29 16.90
CA LEU A 31 -4.67 19.93 17.05
C LEU A 31 -5.06 19.23 15.74
N TRP A 32 -4.37 18.16 15.37
CA TRP A 32 -4.44 17.48 14.06
C TRP A 32 -3.55 18.09 12.98
N LEU A 33 -2.25 17.99 13.22
CA LEU A 33 -1.24 17.61 12.21
C LEU A 33 0.09 17.41 12.95
N GLN A 34 0.16 16.33 13.72
CA GLN A 34 1.46 15.73 14.04
C GLN A 34 1.70 14.64 12.99
N PRO A 35 2.82 14.69 12.24
CA PRO A 35 3.26 13.53 11.51
C PRO A 35 3.58 12.44 12.53
N ALA A 36 2.98 11.26 12.36
CA ALA A 36 3.29 10.10 13.17
C ALA A 36 4.80 9.85 13.12
N GLN A 37 5.48 10.00 14.25
CA GLN A 37 6.87 9.63 14.36
C GLN A 37 6.98 8.12 14.15
N VAL A 38 7.66 7.73 13.07
CA VAL A 38 8.04 6.34 12.83
C VAL A 38 9.09 5.99 13.88
N HIS A 39 8.65 5.35 14.95
CA HIS A 39 9.56 4.78 15.94
C HIS A 39 10.35 3.64 15.28
N TYR A 40 11.63 3.90 15.00
CA TYR A 40 12.60 2.88 14.64
C TYR A 40 12.68 1.86 15.79
N LEU A 41 12.22 0.64 15.52
CA LEU A 41 12.40 -0.49 16.42
C LEU A 41 13.91 -0.74 16.57
N GLN A 42 14.40 -0.75 17.81
CA GLN A 42 15.79 -1.06 18.09
C GLN A 42 16.11 -2.53 17.79
N PRO A 43 17.35 -2.84 17.34
CA PRO A 43 17.74 -4.20 17.00
C PRO A 43 17.92 -5.04 18.28
N THR A 44 16.96 -5.92 18.56
CA THR A 44 17.13 -6.98 19.56
C THR A 44 18.14 -8.01 19.07
N ARG A 45 19.30 -8.05 19.76
CA ARG A 45 20.33 -9.09 19.81
C ARG A 45 20.14 -10.27 18.83
N LEU A 46 20.89 -10.21 17.73
CA LEU A 46 21.13 -11.28 16.76
C LEU A 46 21.66 -12.54 17.46
N LEU A 47 20.82 -13.57 17.56
CA LEU A 47 21.29 -14.95 17.70
C LEU A 47 22.05 -15.29 16.41
N ARG A 48 23.32 -15.70 16.55
CA ARG A 48 24.18 -16.12 15.43
C ARG A 48 23.46 -17.17 14.59
N TYR A 49 23.02 -16.76 13.41
CA TYR A 49 22.33 -17.62 12.46
C TYR A 49 23.35 -18.49 11.73
N ARG A 50 23.16 -19.81 11.78
CA ARG A 50 23.81 -20.75 10.85
C ARG A 50 22.93 -20.78 9.59
N PRO A 51 23.47 -20.65 8.37
CA PRO A 51 22.68 -20.80 7.16
C PRO A 51 22.28 -22.28 7.05
N THR A 52 21.10 -22.63 7.51
CA THR A 52 20.53 -23.99 7.41
C THR A 52 19.52 -24.00 6.28
N ALA A 53 19.82 -24.84 5.28
CA ALA A 53 19.02 -25.19 4.10
C ALA A 53 18.73 -24.03 3.12
N ASP A 54 19.02 -24.31 1.84
CA ASP A 54 18.54 -23.51 0.72
C ASP A 54 16.99 -23.44 0.84
N TYR A 55 16.42 -22.23 0.93
CA TYR A 55 14.96 -22.05 1.06
C TYR A 55 14.19 -22.80 -0.01
N ARG A 56 14.81 -22.97 -1.18
CA ARG A 56 14.35 -23.86 -2.23
C ARG A 56 14.08 -25.27 -1.72
N THR A 57 15.06 -25.89 -1.05
CA THR A 57 14.93 -27.23 -0.49
C THR A 57 13.87 -27.25 0.62
N ALA A 58 13.79 -26.22 1.46
CA ALA A 58 12.74 -26.13 2.48
C ALA A 58 11.32 -26.01 1.87
N LEU A 59 11.18 -25.27 0.76
CA LEU A 59 9.92 -25.11 0.04
C LEU A 59 9.53 -26.37 -0.74
N GLU A 60 10.48 -26.98 -1.44
CA GLU A 60 10.30 -28.25 -2.16
C GLU A 60 9.96 -29.39 -1.19
N ASN A 61 10.63 -29.47 -0.03
CA ASN A 61 10.31 -30.44 1.02
C ASN A 61 8.94 -30.19 1.66
N MET A 62 8.51 -28.93 1.78
CA MET A 62 7.17 -28.62 2.30
C MET A 62 6.08 -29.02 1.31
N LEU A 63 6.23 -28.66 0.04
CA LEU A 63 5.27 -29.00 -1.02
C LEU A 63 5.21 -30.52 -1.28
N SER A 64 6.28 -31.24 -0.98
CA SER A 64 6.32 -32.71 -0.99
C SER A 64 6.07 -33.34 0.38
N SER A 65 5.75 -32.55 1.41
CA SER A 65 5.41 -33.09 2.73
C SER A 65 3.99 -33.64 2.71
N LYS A 66 3.77 -34.73 3.46
CA LYS A 66 2.44 -35.34 3.64
C LYS A 66 1.34 -34.38 4.10
N TYR A 67 1.70 -33.22 4.64
CA TYR A 67 0.76 -32.20 5.08
C TYR A 67 0.19 -31.39 3.90
N PHE A 68 0.97 -31.18 2.84
CA PHE A 68 0.52 -30.52 1.60
C PHE A 68 0.08 -31.50 0.52
N GLU A 69 0.35 -32.80 0.69
CA GLU A 69 -0.31 -33.88 -0.07
C GLU A 69 -1.79 -34.07 0.34
N ASP A 70 -2.26 -33.40 1.38
CA ASP A 70 -3.67 -33.34 1.74
C ASP A 70 -4.39 -32.35 0.81
N ASP A 71 -5.23 -32.89 -0.08
CA ASP A 71 -6.03 -32.14 -1.05
C ASP A 71 -6.79 -30.97 -0.39
N GLU A 72 -7.25 -31.13 0.87
CA GLU A 72 -7.97 -30.07 1.58
C GLU A 72 -7.05 -28.90 1.94
N VAL A 73 -5.81 -29.17 2.35
CA VAL A 73 -4.81 -28.16 2.72
C VAL A 73 -4.30 -27.42 1.49
N GLU A 74 -4.02 -28.15 0.40
CA GLU A 74 -3.59 -27.54 -0.86
C GLU A 74 -4.71 -26.65 -1.44
N GLN A 75 -5.95 -27.14 -1.43
CA GLN A 75 -7.10 -26.37 -1.90
C GLN A 75 -7.34 -25.12 -1.06
N GLU A 76 -7.22 -25.22 0.27
CA GLU A 76 -7.36 -24.07 1.16
C GLU A 76 -6.26 -23.03 0.89
N ASN A 77 -4.99 -23.44 0.83
CA ASN A 77 -3.87 -22.54 0.57
C ASN A 77 -4.00 -21.86 -0.79
N SER A 78 -4.37 -22.62 -1.84
CA SER A 78 -4.59 -22.09 -3.19
C SER A 78 -5.73 -21.07 -3.23
N THR A 79 -6.83 -21.34 -2.51
CA THR A 79 -7.97 -20.42 -2.41
C THR A 79 -7.58 -19.12 -1.72
N ILE A 80 -6.81 -19.19 -0.63
CA ILE A 80 -6.33 -18.01 0.09
C ILE A 80 -5.35 -17.20 -0.76
N ALA A 81 -4.38 -17.88 -1.41
CA ALA A 81 -3.38 -17.24 -2.23
C ALA A 81 -4.00 -16.50 -3.42
N GLU A 82 -4.94 -17.14 -4.13
CA GLU A 82 -5.64 -16.53 -5.25
C GLU A 82 -6.54 -15.37 -4.78
N GLY A 83 -7.24 -15.51 -3.65
CA GLY A 83 -8.04 -14.44 -3.06
C GLY A 83 -7.19 -13.20 -2.70
N MET A 84 -6.05 -13.41 -2.02
CA MET A 84 -5.12 -12.34 -1.67
C MET A 84 -4.51 -11.68 -2.92
N LYS A 85 -4.17 -12.46 -3.95
CA LYS A 85 -3.66 -11.95 -5.23
C LYS A 85 -4.70 -11.07 -5.94
N GLN A 86 -5.95 -11.52 -6.05
CA GLN A 86 -7.03 -10.75 -6.66
C GLN A 86 -7.27 -9.43 -5.92
N LEU A 87 -7.33 -9.47 -4.59
CA LEU A 87 -7.49 -8.28 -3.76
C LEU A 87 -6.30 -7.33 -3.84
N SER A 88 -5.09 -7.85 -4.01
CA SER A 88 -3.89 -7.04 -4.26
C SER A 88 -3.97 -6.32 -5.60
N MET A 89 -4.39 -7.02 -6.67
CA MET A 89 -4.61 -6.38 -7.98
C MET A 89 -5.72 -5.31 -7.92
N MET A 90 -6.81 -5.59 -7.22
CA MET A 90 -7.92 -4.65 -7.03
C MET A 90 -7.52 -3.45 -6.18
N SER A 91 -6.57 -3.60 -5.25
CA SER A 91 -6.16 -2.50 -4.36
C SER A 91 -5.69 -1.31 -5.17
N MET A 92 -5.07 -1.51 -6.32
CA MET A 92 -4.59 -0.43 -7.18
C MET A 92 -5.70 0.54 -7.62
N ARG A 93 -6.93 0.04 -7.74
CA ARG A 93 -8.09 0.82 -8.19
C ARG A 93 -9.02 1.21 -7.05
N PHE A 94 -8.60 0.99 -5.80
CA PHE A 94 -9.43 1.25 -4.61
C PHE A 94 -10.02 2.66 -4.59
N VAL A 95 -9.24 3.67 -5.01
CA VAL A 95 -9.68 5.07 -5.03
C VAL A 95 -10.81 5.33 -6.05
N ASP A 96 -10.87 4.52 -7.10
CA ASP A 96 -11.85 4.64 -8.18
C ASP A 96 -13.11 3.79 -7.94
N PHE A 97 -13.15 3.00 -6.87
CA PHE A 97 -14.38 2.32 -6.46
C PHE A 97 -15.42 3.33 -5.97
N ASP A 98 -16.69 3.02 -6.15
CA ASP A 98 -17.76 3.72 -5.44
C ASP A 98 -17.77 3.31 -3.95
N LEU A 99 -18.61 3.95 -3.14
CA LEU A 99 -18.67 3.66 -1.70
C LEU A 99 -18.94 2.18 -1.41
N ALA A 100 -19.89 1.58 -2.13
CA ALA A 100 -20.24 0.17 -1.95
C ALA A 100 -19.08 -0.77 -2.34
N GLY A 101 -18.37 -0.45 -3.43
CA GLY A 101 -17.18 -1.20 -3.86
C GLY A 101 -16.02 -1.07 -2.87
N LYS A 102 -15.82 0.11 -2.27
CA LYS A 102 -14.80 0.33 -1.22
C LYS A 102 -15.12 -0.48 0.04
N GLU A 103 -16.36 -0.46 0.49
CA GLU A 103 -16.83 -1.24 1.65
C GLU A 103 -16.64 -2.74 1.41
N MET A 104 -17.15 -3.25 0.27
CA MET A 104 -17.00 -4.65 -0.10
C MET A 104 -15.53 -5.08 -0.22
N TYR A 105 -14.68 -4.23 -0.78
CA TYR A 105 -13.25 -4.49 -0.87
C TYR A 105 -12.61 -4.66 0.52
N ILE A 106 -12.92 -3.75 1.45
CA ILE A 106 -12.40 -3.80 2.82
C ILE A 106 -12.84 -5.10 3.48
N ASP A 107 -14.14 -5.41 3.44
CA ASP A 107 -14.71 -6.62 4.05
C ASP A 107 -14.06 -7.89 3.50
N LYS A 108 -13.95 -7.99 2.17
CA LYS A 108 -13.34 -9.16 1.51
C LYS A 108 -11.86 -9.29 1.84
N PHE A 109 -11.16 -8.17 2.02
CA PHE A 109 -9.78 -8.19 2.43
C PHE A 109 -9.61 -8.67 3.87
N ASP A 110 -10.46 -8.21 4.79
CA ASP A 110 -10.44 -8.67 6.17
C ASP A 110 -10.81 -10.16 6.29
N GLU A 111 -11.79 -10.63 5.52
CA GLU A 111 -12.14 -12.05 5.43
C GLU A 111 -10.93 -12.89 4.98
N ASN A 112 -10.25 -12.49 3.89
CA ASN A 112 -9.09 -13.23 3.38
C ASN A 112 -7.90 -13.17 4.35
N LEU A 113 -7.67 -12.01 4.98
CA LEU A 113 -6.61 -11.85 5.98
C LEU A 113 -6.87 -12.75 7.21
N ALA A 114 -8.12 -12.85 7.66
CA ALA A 114 -8.52 -13.74 8.75
C ALA A 114 -8.35 -15.22 8.38
N LYS A 115 -8.74 -15.62 7.16
CA LYS A 115 -8.51 -16.99 6.65
C LYS A 115 -7.02 -17.32 6.61
N TYR A 116 -6.19 -16.41 6.09
CA TYR A 116 -4.75 -16.61 6.03
C TYR A 116 -4.12 -16.73 7.42
N GLN A 117 -4.55 -15.89 8.38
CA GLN A 117 -4.08 -15.98 9.75
C GLN A 117 -4.50 -17.29 10.42
N ALA A 118 -5.72 -17.77 10.18
CA ALA A 118 -6.21 -19.05 10.70
C ALA A 118 -5.42 -20.23 10.10
N PHE A 119 -5.17 -20.20 8.79
CA PHE A 119 -4.34 -21.17 8.08
C PHE A 119 -2.95 -21.26 8.69
N LEU A 120 -2.27 -20.12 8.85
CA LEU A 120 -0.92 -20.08 9.44
C LEU A 120 -0.90 -20.51 10.91
N LYS A 121 -1.95 -20.21 11.68
CA LYS A 121 -2.07 -20.68 13.06
C LYS A 121 -2.18 -22.20 13.12
N ARG A 122 -3.00 -22.82 12.24
CA ARG A 122 -3.09 -24.29 12.13
C ARG A 122 -1.77 -24.90 11.67
N LEU A 123 -1.13 -24.26 10.69
CA LEU A 123 0.19 -24.67 10.21
C LEU A 123 1.22 -24.69 11.35
N GLY A 124 1.22 -23.66 12.20
CA GLY A 124 2.09 -23.57 13.38
C GLY A 124 1.75 -24.53 14.52
N GLN A 125 0.56 -25.15 14.49
CA GLN A 125 0.16 -26.21 15.43
C GLN A 125 0.46 -27.61 14.89
N SER A 126 0.89 -27.73 13.63
CA SER A 126 1.28 -29.01 13.04
C SER A 126 2.62 -29.47 13.62
N ASP A 127 2.68 -30.71 14.11
CA ASP A 127 3.90 -31.32 14.65
C ASP A 127 4.86 -31.79 13.54
N GLY A 128 4.51 -31.61 12.27
CA GLY A 128 5.34 -32.00 11.13
C GLY A 128 6.72 -31.33 11.17
N PRO A 129 7.84 -32.08 11.06
CA PRO A 129 9.18 -31.49 10.99
C PRO A 129 9.32 -30.56 9.76
N ASP A 130 8.72 -30.95 8.63
CA ASP A 130 8.79 -30.19 7.37
C ASP A 130 8.03 -28.87 7.45
N VAL A 131 6.87 -28.86 8.14
CA VAL A 131 6.06 -27.67 8.38
C VAL A 131 6.79 -26.66 9.27
N ARG A 132 7.47 -27.16 10.32
CA ARG A 132 8.30 -26.33 11.20
C ARG A 132 9.50 -25.74 10.47
N GLU A 133 10.14 -26.50 9.59
CA GLU A 133 11.26 -26.02 8.78
C GLU A 133 10.81 -24.97 7.77
N HIS A 134 9.63 -25.12 7.15
CA HIS A 134 9.05 -24.10 6.29
C HIS A 134 8.75 -22.80 7.04
N LEU A 135 8.06 -22.88 8.19
CA LEU A 135 7.78 -21.68 8.99
C LEU A 135 9.08 -20.97 9.39
N ARG A 136 10.12 -21.74 9.74
CA ARG A 136 11.46 -21.19 10.01
C ARG A 136 12.09 -20.54 8.79
N ALA A 137 12.04 -21.19 7.63
CA ALA A 137 12.63 -20.68 6.40
C ALA A 137 11.90 -19.43 5.90
N ASN A 138 10.57 -19.39 6.05
CA ASN A 138 9.74 -18.24 5.74
C ASN A 138 10.03 -17.07 6.69
N ASP A 139 10.07 -17.32 8.01
CA ASP A 139 10.49 -16.30 8.98
C ASP A 139 11.91 -15.81 8.70
N ALA A 140 12.85 -16.69 8.33
CA ALA A 140 14.23 -16.32 8.00
C ALA A 140 14.32 -15.46 6.74
N HIS A 141 13.58 -15.81 5.68
CA HIS A 141 13.50 -15.00 4.46
C HIS A 141 12.89 -13.63 4.70
N MET A 142 11.88 -13.55 5.56
CA MET A 142 11.29 -12.27 5.93
C MET A 142 12.27 -11.45 6.76
N LEU A 143 12.98 -12.08 7.72
CA LEU A 143 13.99 -11.42 8.57
C LEU A 143 15.17 -10.85 7.78
N ASP A 144 15.61 -11.51 6.71
CA ASP A 144 16.64 -10.97 5.81
C ASP A 144 16.19 -9.68 5.10
N GLY A 145 14.89 -9.38 5.06
CA GLY A 145 14.31 -8.12 4.60
C GLY A 145 13.85 -7.17 5.70
N ASP A 146 14.24 -7.38 6.97
CA ASP A 146 13.71 -6.69 8.17
C ASP A 146 12.17 -6.75 8.32
N LEU A 147 11.50 -7.65 7.59
CA LEU A 147 10.08 -7.91 7.75
C LEU A 147 9.89 -9.14 8.64
N THR A 148 8.90 -9.14 9.50
CA THR A 148 8.45 -10.38 10.15
C THR A 148 7.07 -10.71 9.63
N MET A 149 6.68 -11.98 9.62
CA MET A 149 5.30 -12.40 9.38
C MET A 149 4.30 -11.56 10.17
N LYS A 150 4.58 -11.36 11.47
CA LYS A 150 3.79 -10.49 12.34
C LYS A 150 3.78 -9.03 11.84
N GLY A 151 4.94 -8.49 11.48
CA GLY A 151 5.08 -7.14 10.92
C GLY A 151 4.30 -6.96 9.61
N MET A 152 4.27 -7.97 8.75
CA MET A 152 3.47 -7.97 7.53
C MET A 152 1.97 -7.89 7.86
N PHE A 153 1.46 -8.75 8.73
CA PHE A 153 0.05 -8.69 9.15
C PHE A 153 -0.30 -7.35 9.81
N GLU A 154 0.58 -6.81 10.64
CA GLU A 154 0.39 -5.47 11.21
C GLU A 154 0.36 -4.38 10.14
N GLY A 155 1.26 -4.44 9.15
CA GLY A 155 1.28 -3.52 8.01
C GLY A 155 -0.02 -3.59 7.20
N LEU A 156 -0.49 -4.80 6.89
CA LEU A 156 -1.75 -5.02 6.19
C LEU A 156 -2.95 -4.48 7.00
N ARG A 157 -2.99 -4.71 8.31
CA ARG A 157 -4.04 -4.15 9.19
C ARG A 157 -4.00 -2.63 9.25
N ARG A 158 -2.81 -2.02 9.33
CA ARG A 158 -2.67 -0.55 9.31
C ARG A 158 -3.12 0.02 7.98
N SER A 159 -2.77 -0.62 6.86
CA SER A 159 -3.24 -0.24 5.53
C SER A 159 -4.77 -0.32 5.43
N GLN A 160 -5.37 -1.38 5.96
CA GLN A 160 -6.84 -1.51 5.98
C GLN A 160 -7.51 -0.48 6.88
N ALA A 161 -6.95 -0.20 8.07
CA ALA A 161 -7.47 0.84 8.95
C ALA A 161 -7.47 2.21 8.27
N LEU A 162 -6.43 2.54 7.49
CA LEU A 162 -6.38 3.77 6.71
C LEU A 162 -7.47 3.81 5.61
N LYS A 163 -7.68 2.70 4.89
CA LYS A 163 -8.75 2.60 3.88
C LYS A 163 -10.14 2.76 4.49
N ARG A 164 -10.39 2.22 5.68
CA ARG A 164 -11.62 2.45 6.44
C ARG A 164 -11.81 3.92 6.81
N GLN A 165 -10.76 4.58 7.31
CA GLN A 165 -10.82 6.02 7.60
C GLN A 165 -11.16 6.85 6.35
N TRP A 166 -10.61 6.48 5.19
CA TRP A 166 -10.98 7.11 3.93
C TRP A 166 -12.43 6.86 3.54
N LEU A 167 -12.93 5.64 3.71
CA LEU A 167 -14.34 5.34 3.45
C LEU A 167 -15.27 6.16 4.34
N GLU A 168 -14.99 6.21 5.65
CA GLU A 168 -15.78 7.00 6.62
C GLU A 168 -15.77 8.49 6.28
N GLU A 169 -14.62 9.04 5.92
CA GLU A 169 -14.52 10.46 5.56
C GLU A 169 -15.23 10.75 4.24
N GLU A 170 -15.13 9.86 3.25
CA GLU A 170 -15.88 9.98 1.99
C GLU A 170 -17.39 10.03 2.25
N GLN A 171 -17.90 9.13 3.10
CA GLN A 171 -19.32 9.09 3.49
C GLN A 171 -19.76 10.38 4.18
N ARG A 172 -18.89 11.05 4.93
CA ARG A 172 -19.20 12.35 5.57
C ARG A 172 -19.29 13.50 4.57
N VAL A 173 -18.45 13.48 3.54
CA VAL A 173 -18.35 14.61 2.59
C VAL A 173 -19.16 14.40 1.30
N ILE A 174 -19.70 13.20 1.05
CA ILE A 174 -20.37 12.85 -0.21
C ILE A 174 -21.56 13.75 -0.56
N SER A 175 -22.28 14.26 0.46
CA SER A 175 -23.41 15.17 0.25
C SER A 175 -23.00 16.56 -0.25
N ASP A 176 -21.72 16.93 -0.14
CA ASP A 176 -21.15 18.21 -0.56
C ASP A 176 -20.22 17.99 -1.76
N PRO A 177 -20.65 18.27 -3.01
CA PRO A 177 -19.88 17.96 -4.20
C PRO A 177 -18.48 18.59 -4.24
N VAL A 178 -18.34 19.81 -3.69
CA VAL A 178 -17.07 20.53 -3.68
C VAL A 178 -16.10 19.86 -2.71
N LYS A 179 -16.57 19.51 -1.51
CA LYS A 179 -15.74 18.79 -0.52
C LYS A 179 -15.42 17.37 -0.97
N HIS A 180 -16.39 16.67 -1.57
CA HIS A 180 -16.18 15.32 -2.09
C HIS A 180 -15.13 15.30 -3.20
N GLN A 181 -15.17 16.25 -4.14
CA GLN A 181 -14.16 16.35 -5.19
C GLN A 181 -12.77 16.68 -4.62
N ALA A 182 -12.68 17.60 -3.66
CA ALA A 182 -11.42 17.94 -3.00
C ALA A 182 -10.83 16.73 -2.24
N PHE A 183 -11.69 15.97 -1.56
CA PHE A 183 -11.32 14.76 -0.85
C PHE A 183 -10.83 13.64 -1.79
N LEU A 184 -11.52 13.40 -2.91
CA LEU A 184 -11.07 12.43 -3.91
C LEU A 184 -9.73 12.81 -4.52
N ALA A 185 -9.49 14.09 -4.80
CA ALA A 185 -8.20 14.58 -5.28
C ALA A 185 -7.10 14.33 -4.24
N PHE A 186 -7.37 14.61 -2.96
CA PHE A 186 -6.45 14.36 -1.86
C PHE A 186 -6.12 12.87 -1.70
N ILE A 187 -7.12 11.97 -1.74
CA ILE A 187 -6.86 10.53 -1.68
C ILE A 187 -6.03 10.09 -2.87
N ARG A 188 -6.39 10.48 -4.11
CA ARG A 188 -5.61 10.09 -5.30
C ARG A 188 -4.15 10.50 -5.16
N GLN A 189 -3.89 11.71 -4.70
CA GLN A 189 -2.53 12.18 -4.45
C GLN A 189 -1.82 11.35 -3.37
N THR A 190 -2.48 11.11 -2.22
CA THR A 190 -1.91 10.40 -1.07
C THR A 190 -1.70 8.91 -1.35
N TYR A 191 -2.64 8.28 -2.05
CA TYR A 191 -2.58 6.88 -2.47
C TYR A 191 -1.44 6.67 -3.46
N ASN A 192 -1.32 7.57 -4.43
CA ASN A 192 -0.22 7.55 -5.39
C ASN A 192 1.13 7.86 -4.73
N SER A 193 1.18 8.62 -3.63
CA SER A 193 2.44 8.89 -2.92
C SER A 193 2.84 7.80 -1.92
N SER A 194 1.89 7.03 -1.37
CA SER A 194 2.16 6.01 -0.34
C SER A 194 2.20 4.57 -0.89
N VAL A 195 1.42 4.29 -1.93
CA VAL A 195 1.32 2.98 -2.59
C VAL A 195 1.75 3.07 -4.06
N GLY A 196 1.58 4.23 -4.72
CA GLY A 196 1.78 4.43 -6.17
C GLY A 196 3.11 5.06 -6.60
N ALA A 197 4.22 4.79 -5.92
CA ALA A 197 5.53 5.03 -6.55
C ALA A 197 5.70 4.15 -7.81
N PHE A 198 4.97 3.04 -7.87
CA PHE A 198 4.94 2.10 -8.98
C PHE A 198 3.63 2.19 -9.77
N ASP A 199 3.76 2.38 -11.07
CA ASP A 199 2.70 2.04 -12.00
C ASP A 199 2.85 0.55 -12.36
N MET A 200 2.08 -0.32 -11.72
CA MET A 200 2.12 -1.76 -12.03
C MET A 200 1.59 -2.06 -13.43
N SER A 201 0.83 -1.17 -14.06
CA SER A 201 0.39 -1.36 -15.44
C SER A 201 1.55 -1.17 -16.41
N GLU A 202 2.43 -0.19 -16.15
CA GLU A 202 3.70 -0.06 -16.85
C GLU A 202 4.68 -1.19 -16.50
N LEU A 203 4.76 -1.55 -15.22
CA LEU A 203 5.58 -2.69 -14.81
C LEU A 203 5.14 -3.98 -15.51
N ALA A 204 3.85 -4.25 -15.60
CA ALA A 204 3.31 -5.44 -16.27
C ALA A 204 3.60 -5.48 -17.78
N LYS A 205 3.76 -4.33 -18.43
CA LYS A 205 4.21 -4.25 -19.84
C LYS A 205 5.70 -4.57 -19.98
N LEU A 206 6.50 -4.19 -18.99
CA LEU A 206 7.95 -4.31 -18.99
C LEU A 206 8.45 -5.64 -18.40
N VAL A 207 7.60 -6.32 -17.62
CA VAL A 207 7.97 -7.51 -16.87
C VAL A 207 7.39 -8.78 -17.48
N THR A 208 8.27 -9.66 -17.97
CA THR A 208 7.87 -11.02 -18.34
C THR A 208 7.68 -11.90 -17.09
N PRO A 209 6.79 -12.91 -17.13
CA PRO A 209 6.60 -13.83 -16.01
C PRO A 209 7.89 -14.54 -15.59
N GLU A 210 8.75 -14.89 -16.55
CA GLU A 210 10.05 -15.52 -16.29
C GLU A 210 11.00 -14.58 -15.55
N MET A 211 11.04 -13.30 -15.94
CA MET A 211 11.86 -12.29 -15.26
C MET A 211 11.37 -12.03 -13.84
N ALA A 212 10.05 -11.92 -13.63
CA ALA A 212 9.46 -11.81 -12.31
C ALA A 212 9.83 -13.01 -11.43
N ALA A 213 9.66 -14.23 -11.96
CA ALA A 213 10.00 -15.45 -11.25
C ALA A 213 11.50 -15.52 -10.91
N LYS A 214 12.38 -15.12 -11.83
CA LYS A 214 13.83 -15.09 -11.59
C LYS A 214 14.21 -14.06 -10.51
N ALA A 215 13.61 -12.88 -10.55
CA ALA A 215 13.87 -11.83 -9.56
C ALA A 215 13.32 -12.20 -8.18
N GLN A 216 12.09 -12.72 -8.11
CA GLN A 216 11.44 -13.14 -6.85
C GLN A 216 12.17 -14.29 -6.14
N ARG A 217 12.97 -15.07 -6.86
CA ARG A 217 13.82 -16.12 -6.28
C ARG A 217 15.04 -15.57 -5.54
N ASP A 218 15.37 -14.29 -5.73
CA ASP A 218 16.51 -13.67 -5.08
C ASP A 218 16.16 -13.18 -3.66
N PRO A 219 16.92 -13.51 -2.61
CA PRO A 219 16.63 -13.05 -1.25
C PRO A 219 16.66 -11.52 -1.13
N LYS A 220 17.38 -10.82 -2.01
CA LYS A 220 17.44 -9.35 -2.01
C LYS A 220 16.34 -8.68 -2.81
N PHE A 221 15.38 -9.44 -3.37
CA PHE A 221 14.30 -8.93 -4.19
C PHE A 221 13.49 -7.81 -3.51
N MET A 222 13.04 -8.05 -2.28
CA MET A 222 12.23 -7.07 -1.55
C MET A 222 13.04 -5.83 -1.17
N MET A 223 14.33 -5.99 -0.89
CA MET A 223 15.23 -4.87 -0.61
C MET A 223 15.43 -4.01 -1.86
N MET A 224 15.65 -4.62 -3.02
CA MET A 224 15.77 -3.90 -4.30
C MET A 224 14.50 -3.10 -4.61
N LEU A 225 13.33 -3.75 -4.50
CA LEU A 225 12.06 -3.07 -4.71
C LEU A 225 11.92 -1.86 -3.78
N ARG A 226 12.15 -2.07 -2.48
CA ARG A 226 12.06 -1.02 -1.47
C ARG A 226 12.98 0.15 -1.76
N GLU A 227 14.26 -0.11 -2.02
CA GLU A 227 15.25 0.94 -2.25
C GLU A 227 14.92 1.76 -3.50
N ILE A 228 14.56 1.13 -4.62
CA ILE A 228 14.22 1.87 -5.84
C ILE A 228 12.91 2.68 -5.68
N VAL A 229 11.95 2.16 -4.91
CA VAL A 229 10.70 2.85 -4.60
C VAL A 229 10.91 4.05 -3.69
N GLU A 230 11.61 3.84 -2.57
CA GLU A 230 11.76 4.83 -1.50
C GLU A 230 12.80 5.90 -1.84
N ASP A 231 13.90 5.53 -2.54
CA ASP A 231 14.97 6.43 -2.95
C ASP A 231 15.35 6.22 -4.43
N PRO A 232 14.57 6.75 -5.40
CA PRO A 232 14.79 6.55 -6.82
C PRO A 232 15.91 7.44 -7.34
N THR A 233 17.14 7.24 -6.85
CA THR A 233 18.36 7.90 -7.32
C THR A 233 19.14 7.02 -8.29
N LEU A 234 19.95 7.64 -9.15
CA LEU A 234 20.82 6.90 -10.07
C LEU A 234 21.80 5.98 -9.33
N GLN A 235 22.20 6.35 -8.10
CA GLN A 235 23.05 5.51 -7.26
C GLN A 235 22.32 4.24 -6.83
N THR A 236 21.08 4.37 -6.37
CA THR A 236 20.23 3.23 -6.03
C THR A 236 19.99 2.34 -7.24
N PHE A 237 19.73 2.91 -8.42
CA PHE A 237 19.57 2.13 -9.65
C PHE A 237 20.84 1.37 -10.05
N ALA A 238 22.00 2.05 -10.04
CA ALA A 238 23.28 1.48 -10.40
C ALA A 238 23.68 0.30 -9.50
N LYS A 239 23.26 0.30 -8.23
CA LYS A 239 23.45 -0.83 -7.31
C LYS A 239 22.78 -2.13 -7.79
N TRP A 240 21.66 -2.02 -8.51
CA TRP A 240 20.80 -3.16 -8.83
C TRP A 240 20.84 -3.60 -10.30
N ILE A 241 21.21 -2.70 -11.22
CA ILE A 241 21.16 -2.96 -12.66
C ILE A 241 22.09 -4.10 -13.12
N ASP A 242 23.25 -4.25 -12.48
CA ASP A 242 24.23 -5.28 -12.81
C ASP A 242 23.94 -6.62 -12.11
N HIS A 243 22.84 -6.72 -11.34
CA HIS A 243 22.52 -7.94 -10.60
C HIS A 243 22.07 -9.06 -11.57
N PRO A 244 22.68 -10.27 -11.55
CA PRO A 244 22.45 -11.30 -12.57
C PRO A 244 21.01 -11.84 -12.63
N ASN A 245 20.30 -11.80 -11.49
CA ASN A 245 18.91 -12.26 -11.38
C ASN A 245 17.88 -11.14 -11.36
N MET A 246 18.30 -9.92 -11.02
CA MET A 246 17.37 -8.82 -10.75
C MET A 246 17.56 -7.62 -11.67
N GLY A 247 18.67 -7.49 -12.39
CA GLY A 247 19.00 -6.29 -13.16
C GLY A 247 17.92 -5.89 -14.16
N ALA A 248 17.43 -6.87 -14.93
CA ALA A 248 16.34 -6.63 -15.88
C ALA A 248 15.02 -6.23 -15.18
N TYR A 249 14.72 -6.82 -14.03
CA TYR A 249 13.55 -6.45 -13.23
C TYR A 249 13.71 -5.07 -12.60
N ALA A 250 14.88 -4.77 -12.02
CA ALA A 250 15.25 -3.48 -11.46
C ALA A 250 15.17 -2.36 -12.51
N ALA A 251 15.52 -2.63 -13.77
CA ALA A 251 15.32 -1.69 -14.89
C ALA A 251 13.83 -1.43 -15.16
N ALA A 252 12.99 -2.46 -15.20
CA ALA A 252 11.56 -2.32 -15.40
C ALA A 252 10.88 -1.53 -14.27
N VAL A 253 11.26 -1.87 -13.03
CA VAL A 253 10.91 -1.17 -11.78
C VAL A 253 11.29 0.30 -11.86
N TRP A 254 12.55 0.60 -12.18
CA TRP A 254 13.07 1.96 -12.29
C TRP A 254 12.30 2.76 -13.33
N ASN A 255 12.07 2.20 -14.52
CA ASN A 255 11.33 2.85 -15.59
C ASN A 255 9.88 3.16 -15.19
N SER A 256 9.21 2.23 -14.50
CA SER A 256 7.87 2.44 -13.95
C SER A 256 7.84 3.60 -12.95
N VAL A 257 8.83 3.65 -12.03
CA VAL A 257 8.95 4.75 -11.04
C VAL A 257 9.20 6.09 -11.73
N GLN A 258 10.10 6.14 -12.71
CA GLN A 258 10.40 7.37 -13.45
C GLN A 258 9.21 7.85 -14.30
N ALA A 259 8.47 6.93 -14.92
CA ALA A 259 7.23 7.25 -15.64
C ALA A 259 6.19 7.84 -14.69
N ALA A 260 6.01 7.23 -13.52
CA ALA A 260 5.09 7.71 -12.50
C ALA A 260 5.51 9.08 -11.92
N ARG A 261 6.82 9.38 -11.83
CA ARG A 261 7.34 10.70 -11.40
C ARG A 261 7.15 11.77 -12.47
N SER A 262 7.42 11.42 -13.74
CA SER A 262 7.16 12.29 -14.89
C SER A 262 5.70 12.72 -14.95
N ALA A 263 4.77 11.77 -14.82
CA ALA A 263 3.34 12.03 -14.82
C ALA A 263 2.88 12.94 -13.68
N ARG A 264 3.65 13.01 -12.58
CA ARG A 264 3.39 13.86 -11.41
C ARG A 264 4.09 15.21 -11.46
N GLY A 265 4.90 15.50 -12.48
CA GLY A 265 5.70 16.73 -12.56
C GLY A 265 6.78 16.84 -11.49
N GLN A 266 7.35 15.71 -11.06
CA GLN A 266 8.35 15.61 -9.98
C GLN A 266 9.78 15.35 -10.50
N LEU A 267 10.06 15.73 -11.75
CA LEU A 267 11.38 15.65 -12.40
C LEU A 267 11.93 17.04 -12.70
#